data_AF-A0A7S0VDW2-F1
#
_entry.id   AF-A0A7S0VDW2-F1
#
_cell.length_a   1.000
_cell.length_b   1.000
_cell.length_c   1.000
_cell.angle_alpha   90.00
_cell.angle_beta   90.00
_cell.angle_gamma   90.00
#
_symmetry.space_group_name_H-M   'P 1'
#
loop_
_entity.id
_entity.type
_entity.pdbx_description
1 polymer ?
#
loop_
_entity_poly.entity_id
_entity_poly.type
_entity_poly.pdbx_seq_one_letter_code
_entity_poly.pdbx_strand_id
1 'polypeptide(L)'
;DYPAGASPSSGRSGDLRGDFGPSGITVVLLESEDSALYEPGVSTGDTLTLRFSERTDRGGVPLGTPVGTDAVDALLNFSVPLADNYTGVWADNETFVLTVGSPNASFPP
;
A
#
# COMPACT_ATOMS: atom_id res chain seq x y z
N ASP A 1 47.28 -32.86 -9.02
CA ASP A 1 46.12 -33.43 -9.70
C ASP A 1 44.84 -33.22 -8.90
N TYR A 2 43.95 -32.35 -9.39
CA TYR A 2 42.55 -32.24 -8.96
C TYR A 2 41.71 -32.71 -10.16
N PRO A 3 40.66 -33.55 -9.99
CA PRO A 3 39.89 -34.00 -11.14
C PRO A 3 39.11 -32.83 -11.76
N ALA A 4 39.22 -32.68 -13.09
CA ALA A 4 38.44 -31.75 -13.88
C ALA A 4 36.99 -32.28 -13.96
N GLY A 5 36.07 -31.71 -13.18
CA GLY A 5 34.71 -32.23 -13.10
C GLY A 5 33.65 -31.30 -12.53
N ALA A 6 33.86 -29.98 -12.51
CA ALA A 6 32.78 -29.03 -12.21
C ALA A 6 32.82 -27.87 -13.20
N SER A 7 32.12 -28.04 -14.32
CA SER A 7 31.78 -26.91 -15.19
C SER A 7 30.74 -26.04 -14.46
N PRO A 8 30.89 -24.71 -14.43
CA PRO A 8 29.84 -23.85 -13.87
C PRO A 8 28.56 -23.99 -14.70
N SER A 9 27.45 -24.40 -14.07
CA SER A 9 26.15 -24.38 -14.72
C SER A 9 25.60 -22.96 -14.70
N SER A 10 25.73 -22.24 -15.81
CA SER A 10 25.02 -20.98 -16.02
C SER A 10 23.58 -21.28 -16.45
N GLY A 11 22.78 -21.78 -15.51
CA GLY A 11 21.33 -21.76 -15.64
C GLY A 11 20.83 -20.42 -15.14
N ARG A 12 20.38 -19.51 -16.03
CA ARG A 12 19.42 -18.51 -15.59
C ARG A 12 18.17 -19.29 -15.19
N SER A 13 17.94 -19.44 -13.90
CA SER A 13 16.63 -19.87 -13.41
C SER A 13 15.61 -18.94 -14.07
N GLY A 14 14.71 -19.49 -14.88
CA GLY A 14 13.61 -18.72 -15.44
C GLY A 14 12.90 -17.99 -14.31
N ASP A 15 12.29 -16.82 -14.62
CA ASP A 15 11.59 -16.01 -13.63
C ASP A 15 10.78 -16.92 -12.70
N LEU A 16 11.04 -16.84 -11.40
CA LEU A 16 10.29 -17.60 -10.41
C LEU A 16 8.85 -17.06 -10.45
N ARG A 17 7.97 -17.81 -11.12
CA ARG A 17 6.54 -17.52 -11.21
C ARG A 17 5.79 -18.50 -10.32
N GLY A 18 5.07 -17.96 -9.37
CA GLY A 18 4.21 -18.65 -8.40
C GLY A 18 3.43 -17.61 -7.62
N ASP A 19 2.46 -18.02 -6.79
CA ASP A 19 1.70 -17.08 -5.96
C ASP A 19 2.43 -16.70 -4.65
N PHE A 20 3.56 -17.35 -4.35
CA PHE A 20 4.32 -17.25 -3.10
C PHE A 20 3.48 -17.43 -1.82
N GLY A 21 2.28 -17.99 -1.93
CA GLY A 21 1.29 -18.05 -0.87
C GLY A 21 0.60 -16.71 -0.61
N PRO A 22 -0.50 -16.73 0.18
CA PRO A 22 -1.20 -15.52 0.56
C PRO A 22 -0.24 -14.56 1.29
N SER A 23 -0.31 -13.27 0.97
CA SER A 23 0.48 -12.24 1.65
C SER A 23 0.26 -12.37 3.17
N GLY A 24 1.31 -12.70 3.91
CA GLY A 24 1.29 -12.73 5.38
C GLY A 24 1.18 -11.33 6.00
N ILE A 25 1.22 -10.29 5.15
CA ILE A 25 1.16 -8.89 5.54
C ILE A 25 -0.30 -8.51 5.81
N THR A 26 -0.58 -8.14 7.05
CA THR A 26 -1.90 -7.62 7.48
C THR A 26 -1.79 -6.16 7.86
N VAL A 27 -2.88 -5.40 7.71
CA VAL A 27 -3.00 -4.07 8.32
C VAL A 27 -3.18 -4.27 9.82
N VAL A 28 -2.19 -3.86 10.60
CA VAL A 28 -2.16 -3.97 12.07
C VAL A 28 -2.82 -2.76 12.72
N LEU A 29 -2.78 -1.61 12.05
CA LEU A 29 -3.31 -0.37 12.57
C LEU A 29 -3.95 0.44 11.45
N LEU A 30 -5.14 0.96 11.78
CA LEU A 30 -5.90 1.91 10.99
C LEU A 30 -6.27 3.07 11.90
N GLU A 31 -5.59 4.21 11.74
CA GLU A 31 -5.87 5.42 12.51
C GLU A 31 -6.35 6.53 11.57
N SER A 32 -7.46 7.18 11.92
CA SER A 32 -7.98 8.33 11.20
C SER A 32 -7.70 9.62 11.97
N GLU A 33 -7.07 10.60 11.32
CA GLU A 33 -6.95 11.96 11.84
C GLU A 33 -7.91 12.86 11.06
N ASP A 34 -8.92 13.37 11.75
CA ASP A 34 -9.93 14.31 11.24
C ASP A 34 -9.32 15.72 11.23
N SER A 35 -9.27 16.34 10.04
CA SER A 35 -8.74 17.70 9.88
C SER A 35 -9.81 18.79 10.08
N ALA A 36 -11.09 18.42 10.19
CA ALA A 36 -12.21 19.35 10.31
C ALA A 36 -12.61 19.60 11.78
N LEU A 37 -13.23 20.76 12.02
CA LEU A 37 -13.83 21.09 13.31
C LEU A 37 -15.14 20.32 13.48
N TYR A 38 -15.06 19.05 13.89
CA TYR A 38 -16.17 18.26 14.42
C TYR A 38 -17.37 18.14 13.47
N GLU A 39 -17.16 17.53 12.30
CA GLU A 39 -18.25 17.05 11.44
C GLU A 39 -18.26 15.52 11.44
N PRO A 40 -19.41 14.85 11.67
CA PRO A 40 -19.47 13.40 11.59
C PRO A 40 -19.23 12.94 10.15
N GLY A 41 -18.26 12.05 9.94
CA GLY A 41 -17.99 11.44 8.64
C GLY A 41 -16.55 11.64 8.17
N VAL A 42 -16.28 11.24 6.93
CA VAL A 42 -15.00 11.50 6.26
C VAL A 42 -15.09 12.85 5.54
N SER A 43 -14.14 13.73 5.81
CA SER A 43 -14.06 15.08 5.24
C SER A 43 -12.83 15.24 4.34
N THR A 44 -12.81 16.31 3.54
CA THR A 44 -11.63 16.69 2.75
C THR A 44 -10.46 17.01 3.68
N GLY A 45 -9.33 16.34 3.48
CA GLY A 45 -8.11 16.53 4.26
C GLY A 45 -7.94 15.52 5.39
N ASP A 46 -8.94 14.69 5.67
CA ASP A 46 -8.79 13.59 6.63
C ASP A 46 -7.68 12.65 6.19
N THR A 47 -6.92 12.16 7.15
CA THR A 47 -5.84 11.21 6.88
C THR A 47 -6.13 9.86 7.51
N LEU A 48 -5.79 8.81 6.78
CA LEU A 48 -5.91 7.43 7.19
C LEU A 48 -4.51 6.81 7.19
N THR A 49 -3.99 6.52 8.37
CA THR A 49 -2.69 5.89 8.56
C THR A 49 -2.86 4.38 8.65
N LEU A 50 -2.29 3.69 7.66
CA LEU A 50 -2.26 2.25 7.53
C LEU A 50 -0.87 1.76 7.92
N ARG A 51 -0.80 0.91 8.95
CA ARG A 51 0.46 0.26 9.33
C ARG A 51 0.41 -1.23 9.07
N PHE A 52 1.36 -1.72 8.29
CA PHE A 52 1.50 -3.12 7.93
C PHE A 52 2.29 -3.89 8.99
N SER A 53 2.02 -5.18 9.13
CA SER A 53 2.69 -6.06 10.10
C SER A 53 4.18 -6.28 9.79
N GLU A 54 4.56 -6.07 8.53
CA GLU A 54 5.90 -6.30 8.01
C GLU A 54 6.25 -5.24 6.95
N ARG A 55 7.54 -5.13 6.64
CA ARG A 55 8.04 -4.24 5.58
C ARG A 55 7.50 -4.65 4.22
N THR A 56 6.98 -3.67 3.49
CA THR A 56 6.50 -3.83 2.11
C THR A 56 7.51 -3.31 1.09
N ASP A 57 7.35 -3.73 -0.17
CA ASP A 57 8.05 -3.14 -1.32
C ASP A 57 7.39 -1.84 -1.81
N ARG A 58 6.31 -1.41 -1.15
CA ARG A 58 5.53 -0.21 -1.44
C ARG A 58 4.88 -0.20 -2.82
N GLY A 59 4.72 -1.37 -3.44
CA GLY A 59 4.30 -1.50 -4.84
C GLY A 59 5.25 -0.83 -5.82
N GLY A 60 6.54 -0.74 -5.48
CA GLY A 60 7.55 -0.07 -6.30
C GLY A 60 7.57 1.45 -6.19
N VAL A 61 6.78 2.05 -5.30
CA VAL A 61 6.73 3.51 -5.11
C VAL A 61 7.90 3.98 -4.22
N PRO A 62 8.65 5.03 -4.60
CA PRO A 62 9.69 5.60 -3.75
C PRO A 62 9.10 6.26 -2.49
N LEU A 63 9.83 6.20 -1.38
CA LEU A 63 9.40 6.83 -0.12
C LEU A 63 9.13 8.33 -0.30
N GLY A 64 8.10 8.83 0.37
CA GLY A 64 7.69 10.23 0.30
C GLY A 64 7.13 10.69 -1.06
N THR A 65 6.97 9.79 -2.04
CA THR A 65 6.35 10.13 -3.33
C THR A 65 4.83 10.01 -3.23
N PRO A 66 4.07 11.10 -3.42
CA PRO A 66 2.63 11.03 -3.45
C PRO A 66 2.14 10.25 -4.66
N VAL A 67 1.13 9.41 -4.46
CA VAL A 67 0.42 8.66 -5.49
C VAL A 67 -1.06 9.02 -5.49
N GLY A 68 -1.69 8.98 -6.67
CA GLY A 68 -3.11 9.26 -6.83
C GLY A 68 -3.98 8.01 -6.72
N THR A 69 -5.30 8.21 -6.76
CA THR A 69 -6.35 7.18 -6.61
C THR A 69 -6.04 5.87 -7.31
N ASP A 70 -5.73 5.87 -8.62
CA ASP A 70 -5.49 4.64 -9.40
C ASP A 70 -4.35 3.76 -8.83
N ALA A 71 -3.30 4.39 -8.33
CA ALA A 71 -2.17 3.68 -7.73
C ALA A 71 -2.50 3.18 -6.33
N VAL A 72 -3.37 3.88 -5.59
CA VAL A 72 -3.85 3.43 -4.29
C VAL A 72 -4.84 2.27 -4.44
N ASP A 73 -5.75 2.32 -5.42
CA ASP A 73 -6.66 1.22 -5.75
C ASP A 73 -5.91 -0.05 -6.23
N ALA A 74 -4.72 0.12 -6.81
CA ALA A 74 -3.84 -1.00 -7.15
C ALA A 74 -3.16 -1.64 -5.91
N LEU A 75 -3.01 -0.87 -4.82
CA LEU A 75 -2.39 -1.33 -3.56
C LEU A 75 -3.41 -1.87 -2.56
N LEU A 76 -4.60 -1.26 -2.50
CA LEU A 76 -5.61 -1.48 -1.48
C LEU A 76 -6.97 -1.68 -2.13
N ASN A 77 -7.71 -2.67 -1.66
CA ASN A 77 -9.10 -2.86 -2.06
C ASN A 77 -10.04 -2.49 -0.90
N PHE A 78 -10.85 -1.46 -1.10
CA PHE A 78 -11.82 -1.02 -0.10
C PHE A 78 -13.14 -1.79 -0.24
N SER A 79 -13.70 -2.28 0.86
CA SER A 79 -15.03 -2.92 0.86
C SER A 79 -16.18 -1.92 0.67
N VAL A 80 -15.93 -0.66 0.99
CA VAL A 80 -16.86 0.47 0.82
C VAL A 80 -16.07 1.62 0.20
N PRO A 81 -16.63 2.36 -0.77
CA PRO A 81 -15.95 3.53 -1.34
C PRO A 81 -15.62 4.55 -0.24
N LEU A 82 -14.34 4.92 -0.12
CA LEU A 82 -13.86 5.84 0.92
C LEU A 82 -14.13 7.31 0.56
N ALA A 83 -13.92 7.68 -0.70
CA ALA A 83 -13.99 9.05 -1.21
C ALA A 83 -14.02 9.03 -2.75
N ASP A 84 -14.43 10.14 -3.38
CA ASP A 84 -14.37 10.29 -4.85
C ASP A 84 -12.93 10.41 -5.36
N ASN A 85 -12.05 11.01 -4.57
CA ASN A 85 -10.62 11.02 -4.84
C ASN A 85 -9.81 11.09 -3.55
N TYR A 86 -8.63 10.47 -3.58
CA TYR A 86 -7.70 10.43 -2.46
C TYR A 86 -6.28 10.29 -2.98
N THR A 87 -5.32 10.69 -2.16
CA THR A 87 -3.89 10.54 -2.41
C THR A 87 -3.27 9.67 -1.34
N GLY A 88 -2.13 9.07 -1.64
CA GLY A 88 -1.40 8.26 -0.67
C GLY A 88 0.09 8.54 -0.72
N VAL A 89 0.75 8.33 0.41
CA VAL A 89 2.21 8.46 0.51
C VAL A 89 2.75 7.43 1.49
N TRP A 90 3.85 6.79 1.11
CA TRP A 90 4.60 5.95 2.04
C TRP A 90 5.46 6.82 2.95
N ALA A 91 5.12 6.85 4.23
CA ALA A 91 5.91 7.53 5.26
C ALA A 91 7.20 6.73 5.57
N ASP A 92 7.09 5.41 5.58
CA ASP A 92 8.20 4.47 5.70
C ASP A 92 7.85 3.14 4.99
N ASN A 93 8.61 2.06 5.22
CA ASN A 93 8.38 0.78 4.54
C ASN A 93 7.19 -0.01 5.09
N GLU A 94 6.62 0.40 6.21
CA GLU A 94 5.54 -0.26 6.95
C GLU A 94 4.33 0.66 7.12
N THR A 95 4.48 1.97 6.91
CA THR A 95 3.41 2.96 7.12
C THR A 95 3.03 3.66 5.82
N PHE A 96 1.76 3.55 5.45
CA PHE A 96 1.14 4.25 4.34
C PHE A 96 0.10 5.24 4.85
N VAL A 97 0.21 6.49 4.44
CA VAL A 97 -0.72 7.56 4.83
C VAL A 97 -1.55 7.91 3.61
N LEU A 98 -2.87 7.73 3.73
CA LEU A 98 -3.85 8.11 2.73
C LEU A 98 -4.49 9.43 3.15
N THR A 99 -4.63 10.38 2.24
CA THR A 99 -5.30 11.66 2.47
C THR A 99 -6.53 11.77 1.58
N VAL A 100 -7.67 12.07 2.17
CA VAL A 100 -8.94 12.22 1.46
C VAL A 100 -8.97 13.56 0.73
N GLY A 101 -9.30 13.53 -0.55
CA GLY A 101 -9.41 14.73 -1.39
C GLY A 101 -10.83 15.27 -1.43
N SER A 102 -11.75 14.54 -2.06
CA SER A 102 -13.19 14.90 -2.05
C SER A 102 -13.98 13.73 -1.49
N PRO A 103 -14.71 13.88 -0.38
CA PRO A 103 -15.50 12.79 0.18
C PRO A 103 -16.62 12.39 -0.79
N ASN A 104 -16.93 11.10 -0.83
CA ASN A 104 -18.03 10.58 -1.64
C ASN A 104 -19.37 10.97 -1.02
N ALA A 105 -20.29 11.46 -1.83
CA ALA A 105 -21.63 11.91 -1.42
C ALA A 105 -22.54 10.83 -0.81
N SER A 106 -22.04 9.61 -0.60
CA SER A 106 -22.79 8.47 -0.05
C SER A 106 -22.58 8.22 1.45
N PHE A 107 -21.68 8.95 2.14
CA PHE A 107 -21.67 8.92 3.60
C PHE A 107 -22.88 9.71 4.12
N PRO A 108 -23.80 9.08 4.87
CA PRO A 108 -24.94 9.80 5.44
C PRO A 108 -24.45 10.84 6.46
N PRO A 109 -25.16 11.98 6.59
CA PRO A 109 -24.84 13.03 7.55
C PRO A 109 -25.03 12.58 9.01
#